data_AF-A0A2V7XSS8-F1
#
_entry.id   AF-A0A2V7XSS8-F1
#
_cell.length_a   1.000
_cell.length_b   1.000
_cell.length_c   1.000
_cell.angle_alpha   90.00
_cell.angle_beta   90.00
_cell.angle_gamma   90.00
#
_symmetry.space_group_name_H-M   'P 1'
#
loop_
_entity.id
_entity.type
_entity.pdbx_description
1 polymer ?
#
loop_
_entity_poly.entity_id
_entity_poly.type
_entity_poly.pdbx_seq_one_letter_code
_entity_poly.pdbx_strand_id
1 'polypeptide(L)'
;MMMILASILAAVAVEVPLARVIDDAKAIDRVAAASKRDMPHDLMRRIVNDDIEALRGRRTDGTYEYAGFERFDSGRVTQSASVGTKDQKIEIRGSFVYKLQIESPSRRMMLMTRNRHIYPDHVEIDYLPVVSGAQKTQTMKLDVWLEPGQNKTVDFEAIAKQATVRLFTHADEKAGYGNVVLTLVQARVFDNPDSPYADAVASAKAILRALDHDDVPSIRAMATRMVNDLSPSVAAAVPARATAEVGGTPQELYTELQAIEDLLTGNETERRQGLDRLHQLVRKLRQH
;
A
#
# COMPACT_ATOMS: atom_id res chain seq x y z
N MET A 1 22.49 -36.38 -23.86
CA MET A 1 21.59 -35.36 -24.43
C MET A 1 20.57 -35.01 -23.36
N MET A 2 20.78 -33.92 -22.62
CA MET A 2 19.88 -33.49 -21.55
C MET A 2 19.73 -31.96 -21.68
N MET A 3 18.59 -31.52 -22.22
CA MET A 3 18.23 -30.11 -22.31
C MET A 3 17.90 -29.60 -20.91
N ILE A 4 18.64 -28.60 -20.44
CA ILE A 4 18.25 -27.78 -19.30
C ILE A 4 17.34 -26.68 -19.85
N LEU A 5 16.03 -26.80 -19.60
CA LEU A 5 15.08 -25.70 -19.78
C LEU A 5 15.39 -24.64 -18.70
N ALA A 6 16.01 -23.54 -19.11
CA ALA A 6 16.08 -22.34 -18.29
C ALA A 6 14.74 -21.61 -18.41
N SER A 7 13.88 -21.80 -17.41
CA SER A 7 12.66 -21.01 -17.24
C SER A 7 13.03 -19.58 -16.85
N ILE A 8 13.13 -18.68 -17.82
CA ILE A 8 13.22 -17.25 -17.54
C ILE A 8 11.84 -16.80 -17.05
N LEU A 9 11.66 -16.64 -15.73
CA LEU A 9 10.57 -15.85 -15.19
C LEU A 9 10.79 -14.41 -15.65
N ALA A 10 10.01 -13.95 -16.62
CA ALA A 10 9.87 -12.52 -16.88
C ALA A 10 9.23 -11.90 -15.63
N ALA A 11 10.02 -11.17 -14.84
CA ALA A 11 9.48 -10.28 -13.82
C ALA A 11 8.62 -9.25 -14.56
N VAL A 12 7.31 -9.30 -14.35
CA VAL A 12 6.41 -8.27 -14.86
C VAL A 12 6.75 -7.00 -14.07
N ALA A 13 7.49 -6.09 -14.70
CA ALA A 13 7.77 -4.78 -14.12
C ALA A 13 6.44 -4.06 -13.90
N VAL A 14 6.21 -3.57 -12.68
CA VAL A 14 5.01 -2.81 -12.36
C VAL A 14 5.14 -1.45 -13.02
N GLU A 15 4.23 -1.14 -13.94
CA GLU A 15 4.19 0.17 -14.57
C GLU A 15 3.77 1.22 -13.53
N VAL A 16 4.72 2.07 -13.15
CA VAL A 16 4.46 3.18 -12.23
C VAL A 16 3.78 4.31 -13.02
N PRO A 17 2.60 4.82 -12.58
CA PRO A 17 1.85 5.84 -13.31
C PRO A 17 2.48 7.23 -13.16
N LEU A 18 3.68 7.43 -13.71
CA LEU A 18 4.49 8.65 -13.53
C LEU A 18 3.78 9.92 -13.99
N ALA A 19 3.03 9.86 -15.10
CA ALA A 19 2.27 11.00 -15.60
C ALA A 19 1.22 11.49 -14.58
N ARG A 20 0.52 10.54 -13.91
CA ARG A 20 -0.44 10.86 -12.86
C ARG A 20 0.23 11.55 -11.68
N VAL A 21 1.33 10.99 -11.18
CA VAL A 21 2.09 11.55 -10.04
C VAL A 21 2.61 12.96 -10.35
N ILE A 22 3.06 13.20 -11.58
CA ILE A 22 3.47 14.55 -12.03
C ILE A 22 2.29 15.52 -12.03
N ASP A 23 1.13 15.10 -12.52
CA ASP A 23 -0.04 15.97 -12.58
C ASP A 23 -0.61 16.26 -11.18
N ASP A 24 -0.57 15.29 -10.27
CA ASP A 24 -0.89 15.45 -8.86
C ASP A 24 0.08 16.42 -8.17
N ALA A 25 1.38 16.35 -8.45
CA ALA A 25 2.36 17.32 -7.98
C ALA A 25 2.05 18.76 -8.45
N LYS A 26 1.70 18.93 -9.73
CA LYS A 26 1.29 20.24 -10.28
C LYS A 26 -0.03 20.72 -9.66
N ALA A 27 -0.94 19.81 -9.35
CA ALA A 27 -2.18 20.16 -8.66
C ALA A 27 -1.90 20.64 -7.23
N ILE A 28 -1.04 19.94 -6.50
CA ILE A 28 -0.58 20.31 -5.15
C ILE A 28 0.06 21.70 -5.14
N ASP A 29 0.96 22.02 -6.07
CA ASP A 29 1.56 23.36 -6.16
C ASP A 29 0.50 24.46 -6.38
N ARG A 30 -0.44 24.23 -7.31
CA ARG A 30 -1.54 25.16 -7.60
C ARG A 30 -2.45 25.36 -6.39
N VAL A 31 -2.83 24.28 -5.72
CA VAL A 31 -3.68 24.32 -4.53
C VAL A 31 -2.97 25.04 -3.38
N ALA A 32 -1.70 24.73 -3.13
CA ALA A 32 -0.91 25.40 -2.10
C ALA A 32 -0.76 26.91 -2.38
N ALA A 33 -0.54 27.30 -3.64
CA ALA A 33 -0.48 28.70 -4.04
C ALA A 33 -1.81 29.45 -3.86
N ALA A 34 -2.94 28.80 -4.17
CA ALA A 34 -4.27 29.39 -4.04
C ALA A 34 -4.75 29.47 -2.59
N SER A 35 -4.47 28.42 -1.80
CA SER A 35 -5.11 28.21 -0.51
C SER A 35 -4.56 29.10 0.60
N LYS A 36 -3.30 29.56 0.51
CA LYS A 36 -2.55 30.43 1.46
C LYS A 36 -2.61 30.02 2.94
N ARG A 37 -3.80 29.97 3.55
CA ARG A 37 -4.10 29.60 4.94
C ARG A 37 -5.16 28.51 5.12
N ASP A 38 -5.98 28.19 4.11
CA ASP A 38 -7.06 27.19 4.24
C ASP A 38 -6.83 26.02 3.29
N MET A 39 -5.80 25.21 3.59
CA MET A 39 -5.42 24.08 2.75
C MET A 39 -6.35 22.88 2.99
N PRO A 40 -6.74 22.14 1.93
CA PRO A 40 -7.48 20.89 2.09
C PRO A 40 -6.52 19.76 2.51
N HIS A 41 -6.05 19.79 3.77
CA HIS A 41 -5.00 18.90 4.30
C HIS A 41 -5.31 17.43 4.08
N ASP A 42 -6.53 16.98 4.36
CA ASP A 42 -6.90 15.56 4.26
C ASP A 42 -6.83 15.07 2.81
N LEU A 43 -7.28 15.89 1.85
CA LEU A 43 -7.23 15.55 0.44
C LEU A 43 -5.79 15.53 -0.07
N MET A 44 -5.00 16.55 0.25
CA MET A 44 -3.59 16.61 -0.16
C MET A 44 -2.79 15.47 0.46
N ARG A 45 -2.99 15.16 1.74
CA ARG A 45 -2.35 14.03 2.41
C ARG A 45 -2.70 12.72 1.74
N ARG A 46 -3.97 12.52 1.37
CA ARG A 46 -4.42 11.32 0.65
C ARG A 46 -3.73 11.18 -0.70
N ILE A 47 -3.73 12.24 -1.53
CA ILE A 47 -3.08 12.24 -2.84
C ILE A 47 -1.59 11.89 -2.71
N VAL A 48 -0.89 12.55 -1.79
CA VAL A 48 0.55 12.33 -1.59
C VAL A 48 0.85 10.92 -1.08
N ASN A 49 -0.01 10.36 -0.22
CA ASN A 49 0.14 8.96 0.21
C ASN A 49 -0.06 7.99 -0.96
N ASP A 50 -1.08 8.20 -1.79
CA ASP A 50 -1.37 7.37 -2.96
C ASP A 50 -0.22 7.45 -3.99
N ASP A 51 0.42 8.61 -4.13
CA ASP A 51 1.60 8.81 -4.99
C ASP A 51 2.85 8.14 -4.43
N ILE A 52 3.09 8.22 -3.11
CA ILE A 52 4.18 7.47 -2.47
C ILE A 52 4.02 5.97 -2.73
N GLU A 53 2.80 5.43 -2.59
CA GLU A 53 2.54 4.02 -2.88
C GLU A 53 2.74 3.68 -4.37
N ALA A 54 2.33 4.58 -5.27
CA ALA A 54 2.54 4.39 -6.69
C ALA A 54 4.03 4.37 -7.06
N LEU A 55 4.82 5.33 -6.55
CA LEU A 55 6.26 5.42 -6.78
C LEU A 55 7.05 4.25 -6.17
N ARG A 56 6.52 3.62 -5.12
CA ARG A 56 7.06 2.35 -4.58
C ARG A 56 6.78 1.16 -5.50
N GLY A 57 5.93 1.30 -6.51
CA GLY A 57 5.51 0.21 -7.39
C GLY A 57 4.65 -0.81 -6.65
N ARG A 58 3.58 -0.36 -5.99
CA ARG A 58 2.66 -1.24 -5.25
C ARG A 58 2.08 -2.32 -6.15
N ARG A 59 2.28 -3.59 -5.79
CA ARG A 59 1.73 -4.76 -6.47
C ARG A 59 0.32 -5.08 -5.94
N THR A 60 -0.45 -5.85 -6.72
CA THR A 60 -1.78 -6.36 -6.31
C THR A 60 -1.74 -7.19 -5.04
N ASP A 61 -0.56 -7.75 -4.78
CA ASP A 61 -0.28 -8.62 -3.66
C ASP A 61 0.13 -7.85 -2.39
N GLY A 62 0.20 -6.50 -2.46
CA GLY A 62 0.53 -5.61 -1.36
C GLY A 62 2.02 -5.41 -1.10
N THR A 63 2.90 -6.10 -1.84
CA THR A 63 4.34 -5.81 -1.82
C THR A 63 4.68 -4.64 -2.74
N TYR A 64 5.95 -4.23 -2.73
CA TYR A 64 6.45 -3.12 -3.52
C TYR A 64 7.62 -3.60 -4.40
N GLU A 65 7.78 -2.97 -5.56
CA GLU A 65 8.93 -3.20 -6.43
C GLU A 65 10.16 -2.44 -5.95
N TYR A 66 9.96 -1.20 -5.49
CA TYR A 66 11.01 -0.26 -5.12
C TYR A 66 11.07 0.03 -3.61
N ALA A 67 10.40 -0.79 -2.80
CA ALA A 67 10.44 -0.72 -1.35
C ALA A 67 10.40 -2.12 -0.73
N GLY A 68 10.96 -2.24 0.47
CA GLY A 68 10.99 -3.47 1.26
C GLY A 68 10.24 -3.32 2.58
N PHE A 69 10.21 -4.42 3.34
CA PHE A 69 9.71 -4.43 4.71
C PHE A 69 10.85 -4.72 5.66
N GLU A 70 10.95 -3.95 6.73
CA GLU A 70 11.94 -4.14 7.79
C GLU A 70 11.25 -4.38 9.13
N ARG A 71 11.95 -5.08 10.05
CA ARG A 71 11.46 -5.44 11.38
C ARG A 71 11.46 -4.25 12.35
N PHE A 72 10.87 -3.14 11.94
CA PHE A 72 10.60 -1.98 12.77
C PHE A 72 9.09 -1.84 12.98
N ASP A 73 8.69 -1.41 14.19
CA ASP A 73 7.29 -1.19 14.55
C ASP A 73 6.71 0.00 13.78
N SER A 74 5.72 -0.25 12.92
CA SER A 74 4.96 0.80 12.22
C SER A 74 3.48 0.81 12.58
N GLY A 75 3.00 -0.20 13.31
CA GLY A 75 1.57 -0.43 13.52
C GLY A 75 1.32 -1.70 14.30
N ARG A 76 0.14 -1.77 14.92
CA ARG A 76 -0.25 -2.88 15.81
C ARG A 76 -1.69 -3.28 15.57
N VAL A 77 -1.93 -4.56 15.38
CA VAL A 77 -3.28 -5.15 15.38
C VAL A 77 -3.46 -5.86 16.71
N THR A 78 -4.47 -5.46 17.48
CA THR A 78 -4.67 -5.96 18.84
C THR A 78 -6.05 -6.61 19.00
N GLN A 79 -6.09 -7.70 19.74
CA GLN A 79 -7.32 -8.41 20.10
C GLN A 79 -7.27 -8.84 21.57
N SER A 80 -8.32 -8.51 22.32
CA SER A 80 -8.47 -8.91 23.70
C SER A 80 -9.54 -10.00 23.85
N ALA A 81 -9.29 -10.98 24.71
CA ALA A 81 -10.26 -12.02 25.04
C ALA A 81 -10.22 -12.37 26.52
N SER A 82 -11.36 -12.79 27.06
CA SER A 82 -11.45 -13.39 28.40
C SER A 82 -11.35 -14.90 28.30
N VAL A 83 -10.40 -15.48 29.03
CA VAL A 83 -10.06 -16.91 29.04
C VAL A 83 -10.65 -17.57 30.27
N GLY A 84 -11.39 -18.65 30.08
CA GLY A 84 -11.95 -19.47 31.17
C GLY A 84 -11.01 -20.59 31.59
N THR A 85 -11.48 -21.46 32.49
CA THR A 85 -10.70 -22.59 33.03
C THR A 85 -10.55 -23.76 32.06
N LYS A 86 -11.35 -23.80 30.99
CA LYS A 86 -11.20 -24.77 29.91
C LYS A 86 -10.26 -24.23 28.84
N ASP A 87 -9.61 -25.11 28.11
CA ASP A 87 -8.79 -24.72 26.96
C ASP A 87 -9.62 -23.93 25.95
N GLN A 88 -9.09 -22.77 25.58
CA GLN A 88 -9.68 -21.88 24.60
C GLN A 88 -8.68 -21.57 23.50
N LYS A 89 -9.22 -21.50 22.29
CA LYS A 89 -8.50 -21.04 21.10
C LYS A 89 -8.87 -19.59 20.85
N ILE A 90 -7.87 -18.71 20.83
CA ILE A 90 -8.02 -17.31 20.42
C ILE A 90 -7.28 -17.13 19.11
N GLU A 91 -7.96 -16.56 18.12
CA GLU A 91 -7.40 -16.35 16.79
C GLU A 91 -7.33 -14.86 16.46
N ILE A 92 -6.16 -14.40 16.04
CA ILE A 92 -5.90 -13.04 15.52
C ILE A 92 -5.26 -13.15 14.14
N ARG A 93 -5.62 -12.21 13.24
CA ARG A 93 -5.07 -12.15 11.88
C ARG A 93 -4.46 -10.78 11.62
N GLY A 94 -3.40 -10.75 10.83
CA GLY A 94 -2.71 -9.52 10.47
C GLY A 94 -1.96 -9.64 9.15
N SER A 95 -1.57 -8.50 8.61
CA SER A 95 -0.76 -8.40 7.39
C SER A 95 0.54 -7.65 7.66
N PHE A 96 1.59 -8.07 6.96
CA PHE A 96 2.95 -7.55 7.07
C PHE A 96 3.45 -7.54 8.52
N VAL A 97 3.32 -8.66 9.24
CA VAL A 97 3.67 -8.79 10.66
C VAL A 97 4.99 -9.55 10.84
N TYR A 98 5.73 -9.24 11.89
CA TYR A 98 7.00 -9.93 12.19
C TYR A 98 7.13 -10.41 13.64
N LYS A 99 6.21 -10.01 14.52
CA LYS A 99 6.24 -10.35 15.95
C LYS A 99 4.83 -10.42 16.51
N LEU A 100 4.61 -11.40 17.38
CA LEU A 100 3.44 -11.53 18.24
C LEU A 100 3.83 -11.15 19.66
N GLN A 101 2.99 -10.37 20.32
CA GLN A 101 3.07 -10.11 21.75
C GLN A 101 1.80 -10.66 22.41
N ILE A 102 2.00 -11.47 23.44
CA ILE A 102 0.95 -12.03 24.28
C ILE A 102 1.08 -11.34 25.63
N GLU A 103 0.08 -10.57 26.01
CA GLU A 103 0.06 -9.81 27.25
C GLU A 103 -1.07 -10.30 28.15
N SER A 104 -0.78 -10.47 29.43
CA SER A 104 -1.80 -10.55 30.47
C SER A 104 -1.91 -9.17 31.10
N PRO A 105 -2.96 -8.37 30.83
CA PRO A 105 -3.06 -7.02 31.38
C PRO A 105 -3.06 -7.04 32.91
N SER A 106 -2.55 -6.01 33.57
CA SER A 106 -2.54 -5.96 35.05
C SER A 106 -3.95 -5.77 35.64
N ARG A 107 -4.85 -5.10 34.91
CA ARG A 107 -6.22 -4.77 35.32
C ARG A 107 -7.21 -5.24 34.28
N ARG A 108 -8.41 -5.61 34.76
CA ARG A 108 -9.53 -5.94 33.88
C ARG A 108 -10.06 -4.63 33.28
N MET A 109 -10.24 -4.56 31.95
CA MET A 109 -10.62 -3.35 31.20
C MET A 109 -11.92 -2.65 31.67
N MET A 110 -12.70 -3.24 32.57
CA MET A 110 -13.94 -2.66 33.13
C MET A 110 -14.00 -2.61 34.67
N LEU A 111 -13.04 -3.19 35.39
CA LEU A 111 -13.08 -3.27 36.86
C LEU A 111 -11.68 -3.04 37.41
N MET A 112 -11.53 -2.21 38.44
CA MET A 112 -10.26 -2.00 39.16
C MET A 112 -9.76 -3.25 39.93
N THR A 113 -10.26 -4.43 39.57
CA THR A 113 -9.81 -5.73 40.07
C THR A 113 -8.60 -6.21 39.27
N ARG A 114 -7.65 -6.83 39.98
CA ARG A 114 -6.47 -7.43 39.36
C ARG A 114 -6.90 -8.51 38.38
N ASN A 115 -6.24 -8.55 37.23
CA ASN A 115 -6.40 -9.66 36.29
C ASN A 115 -5.91 -10.97 36.93
N ARG A 116 -6.24 -12.11 36.32
CA ARG A 116 -5.81 -13.43 36.78
C ARG A 116 -4.71 -14.00 35.89
N HIS A 117 -3.98 -14.95 36.44
CA HIS A 117 -2.93 -15.69 35.74
C HIS A 117 -3.55 -16.49 34.59
N ILE A 118 -2.86 -16.52 33.46
CA ILE A 118 -3.24 -17.30 32.29
C ILE A 118 -2.11 -18.26 31.95
N TYR A 119 -2.46 -19.46 31.50
CA TYR A 119 -1.51 -20.45 31.01
C TYR A 119 -1.63 -20.56 29.49
N PRO A 120 -0.75 -19.91 28.72
CA PRO A 120 -0.54 -20.23 27.32
C PRO A 120 0.19 -21.56 27.15
N ASP A 121 -0.45 -22.55 26.52
CA ASP A 121 0.16 -23.86 26.20
C ASP A 121 1.10 -23.72 25.01
N HIS A 122 0.53 -23.45 23.83
CA HIS A 122 1.26 -23.22 22.60
C HIS A 122 0.59 -22.18 21.71
N VAL A 123 1.37 -21.70 20.75
CA VAL A 123 0.91 -20.85 19.66
C VAL A 123 1.15 -21.54 18.32
N GLU A 124 0.16 -21.48 17.46
CA GLU A 124 0.27 -21.88 16.05
C GLU A 124 0.22 -20.64 15.17
N ILE A 125 1.21 -20.51 14.30
CA ILE A 125 1.38 -19.36 13.41
C ILE A 125 1.36 -19.91 11.98
N ASP A 126 0.26 -19.68 11.28
CA ASP A 126 0.16 -19.90 9.84
C ASP A 126 0.46 -18.59 9.13
N TYR A 127 1.49 -18.56 8.30
CA TYR A 127 1.88 -17.32 7.61
C TYR A 127 2.42 -17.53 6.20
N LEU A 128 2.23 -16.50 5.39
CA LEU A 128 2.79 -16.39 4.05
C LEU A 128 4.00 -15.43 4.11
N PRO A 129 5.25 -15.92 3.98
CA PRO A 129 6.43 -15.05 3.96
C PRO A 129 6.43 -14.13 2.74
N VAL A 130 6.93 -12.90 2.90
CA VAL A 130 7.10 -11.95 1.77
C VAL A 130 8.06 -12.51 0.71
N VAL A 131 9.08 -13.27 1.11
CA VAL A 131 10.18 -13.69 0.21
C VAL A 131 9.88 -15.00 -0.53
N SER A 132 9.24 -15.99 0.11
CA SER A 132 9.20 -17.36 -0.43
C SER A 132 7.87 -17.78 -1.06
N GLY A 133 6.81 -16.97 -0.99
CA GLY A 133 5.51 -17.23 -1.63
C GLY A 133 4.76 -18.51 -1.21
N ALA A 134 5.41 -19.41 -0.47
CA ALA A 134 4.87 -20.65 0.07
C ALA A 134 4.43 -20.44 1.51
N GLN A 135 3.23 -20.93 1.84
CA GLN A 135 2.71 -20.89 3.20
C GLN A 135 3.61 -21.72 4.14
N LYS A 136 3.91 -21.16 5.31
CA LYS A 136 4.63 -21.80 6.40
C LYS A 136 3.72 -21.88 7.63
N THR A 137 3.87 -22.96 8.38
CA THR A 137 3.24 -23.13 9.70
C THR A 137 4.34 -23.30 10.73
N GLN A 138 4.27 -22.52 11.80
CA GLN A 138 5.21 -22.55 12.91
C GLN A 138 4.41 -22.77 14.19
N THR A 139 4.73 -23.85 14.90
CA THR A 139 4.15 -24.14 16.22
C THR A 139 5.22 -23.93 17.27
N MET A 140 4.92 -23.13 18.29
CA MET A 140 5.83 -22.85 19.40
C MET A 140 5.16 -23.12 20.73
N LYS A 141 5.79 -23.97 21.52
CA LYS A 141 5.36 -24.25 22.90
C LYS A 141 5.79 -23.11 23.82
N LEU A 142 4.88 -22.64 24.65
CA LEU A 142 5.10 -21.53 25.59
C LEU A 142 5.23 -22.05 27.02
N ASP A 143 4.36 -22.97 27.44
CA ASP A 143 4.40 -23.71 28.70
C ASP A 143 4.74 -22.85 29.94
N VAL A 144 4.14 -21.68 30.06
CA VAL A 144 4.48 -20.75 31.14
C VAL A 144 3.26 -20.01 31.63
N TRP A 145 3.08 -19.96 32.95
CA TRP A 145 2.10 -19.07 33.56
C TRP A 145 2.49 -17.61 33.33
N LEU A 146 1.58 -16.83 32.75
CA LEU A 146 1.71 -15.39 32.63
C LEU A 146 0.99 -14.71 33.78
N GLU A 147 1.77 -14.03 34.61
CA GLU A 147 1.26 -13.20 35.70
C GLU A 147 0.60 -11.92 35.16
N PRO A 148 -0.35 -11.33 35.90
CA PRO A 148 -0.90 -10.02 35.56
C PRO A 148 0.19 -8.95 35.40
N GLY A 149 0.21 -8.28 34.25
CA GLY A 149 1.21 -7.29 33.85
C GLY A 149 2.42 -7.88 33.11
N GLN A 150 2.51 -9.20 32.96
CA GLN A 150 3.57 -9.82 32.15
C GLN A 150 3.18 -9.89 30.68
N ASN A 151 4.23 -9.90 29.85
CA ASN A 151 4.11 -10.17 28.43
C ASN A 151 5.12 -11.25 28.01
N LYS A 152 4.79 -11.91 26.91
CA LYS A 152 5.64 -12.86 26.21
C LYS A 152 5.63 -12.51 24.74
N THR A 153 6.80 -12.53 24.10
CA THR A 153 6.93 -12.24 22.67
C THR A 153 7.32 -13.49 21.91
N VAL A 154 6.81 -13.60 20.69
CA VAL A 154 7.15 -14.65 19.73
C VAL A 154 7.51 -13.98 18.42
N ASP A 155 8.75 -14.15 18.00
CA ASP A 155 9.26 -13.59 16.74
C ASP A 155 9.03 -14.56 15.59
N PHE A 156 8.64 -14.02 14.44
CA PHE A 156 8.43 -14.79 13.23
C PHE A 156 9.79 -15.04 12.56
N GLU A 157 9.95 -16.20 11.91
CA GLU A 157 11.16 -16.53 11.15
C GLU A 157 11.39 -15.51 10.01
N ALA A 158 10.31 -15.07 9.36
CA ALA A 158 10.32 -14.08 8.28
C ALA A 158 9.13 -13.11 8.42
N ILE A 159 9.21 -11.95 7.77
CA ILE A 159 8.07 -11.02 7.72
C ILE A 159 6.93 -11.71 6.96
N ALA A 160 5.79 -11.81 7.63
CA ALA A 160 4.59 -12.44 7.12
C ALA A 160 3.75 -11.43 6.38
N LYS A 161 3.60 -11.59 5.07
CA LYS A 161 2.65 -10.82 4.25
C LYS A 161 1.22 -10.96 4.79
N GLN A 162 0.84 -12.18 5.18
CA GLN A 162 -0.38 -12.50 5.90
C GLN A 162 -0.06 -13.52 6.99
N ALA A 163 -0.65 -13.35 8.17
CA ALA A 163 -0.51 -14.27 9.28
C ALA A 163 -1.86 -14.52 9.96
N THR A 164 -2.10 -15.78 10.32
CA THR A 164 -3.14 -16.20 11.26
C THR A 164 -2.44 -16.83 12.46
N VAL A 165 -2.63 -16.22 13.62
CA VAL A 165 -2.06 -16.69 14.87
C VAL A 165 -3.19 -17.26 15.72
N ARG A 166 -2.98 -18.47 16.24
CA ARG A 166 -3.88 -19.15 17.17
C ARG A 166 -3.16 -19.40 18.47
N LEU A 167 -3.64 -18.78 19.54
CA LEU A 167 -3.18 -19.05 20.89
C LEU A 167 -4.11 -20.07 21.55
N PHE A 168 -3.54 -21.12 22.10
CA PHE A 168 -4.23 -22.08 22.96
C PHE A 168 -3.88 -21.76 24.42
N THR A 169 -4.90 -21.44 25.20
CA THR A 169 -4.71 -20.99 26.58
C THR A 169 -5.92 -21.31 27.46
N HIS A 170 -5.67 -21.49 28.75
CA HIS A 170 -6.68 -21.56 29.80
C HIS A 170 -6.27 -20.70 30.99
N ALA A 171 -7.22 -20.40 31.86
CA ALA A 171 -7.00 -19.72 33.13
C ALA A 171 -6.93 -20.73 34.28
N ASP A 172 -6.34 -20.32 35.40
CA ASP A 172 -6.26 -21.15 36.61
C ASP A 172 -7.66 -21.56 37.10
N GLU A 173 -7.86 -22.87 37.26
CA GLU A 173 -9.10 -23.50 37.73
C GLU A 173 -9.62 -22.87 39.03
N LYS A 174 -8.72 -22.43 39.92
CA LYS A 174 -9.07 -21.82 41.21
C LYS A 174 -9.35 -20.33 41.10
N ALA A 175 -8.78 -19.65 40.11
CA ALA A 175 -8.82 -18.20 39.97
C ALA A 175 -9.99 -17.70 39.10
N GLY A 176 -10.59 -18.58 38.29
CA GLY A 176 -11.70 -18.26 37.40
C GLY A 176 -11.22 -17.69 36.06
N TYR A 177 -11.83 -16.60 35.59
CA TYR A 177 -11.52 -16.04 34.26
C TYR A 177 -10.31 -15.09 34.28
N GLY A 178 -9.38 -15.29 33.34
CA GLY A 178 -8.29 -14.36 33.03
C GLY A 178 -8.59 -13.53 31.78
N ASN A 179 -7.79 -12.49 31.52
CA ASN A 179 -7.84 -11.74 30.26
C ASN A 179 -6.47 -11.80 29.59
N VAL A 180 -6.48 -11.94 28.28
CA VAL A 180 -5.29 -11.92 27.44
C VAL A 180 -5.48 -10.93 26.32
N VAL A 181 -4.39 -10.27 25.95
CA VAL A 181 -4.31 -9.35 24.83
C VAL A 181 -3.25 -9.90 23.88
N LEU A 182 -3.64 -10.12 22.63
CA LEU A 182 -2.76 -10.50 21.54
C LEU A 182 -2.50 -9.28 20.68
N THR A 183 -1.23 -8.98 20.44
CA THR A 183 -0.83 -7.88 19.57
C THR A 183 0.12 -8.39 18.49
N LEU A 184 -0.29 -8.25 17.24
CA LEU A 184 0.60 -8.44 16.09
C LEU A 184 1.27 -7.12 15.76
N VAL A 185 2.61 -7.12 15.71
CA VAL A 185 3.42 -5.95 15.36
C VAL A 185 3.74 -5.98 13.87
N GLN A 186 3.36 -4.91 13.19
CA GLN A 186 3.54 -4.73 11.76
C GLN A 186 4.94 -4.19 11.44
N ALA A 187 5.48 -4.70 10.34
CA ALA A 187 6.75 -4.31 9.76
C ALA A 187 6.61 -2.97 9.03
N ARG A 188 7.60 -2.11 9.22
CA ARG A 188 7.68 -0.81 8.54
C ARG A 188 8.11 -0.99 7.09
N VAL A 189 7.47 -0.24 6.20
CA VAL A 189 7.91 -0.09 4.81
C VAL A 189 9.16 0.80 4.77
N PHE A 190 10.23 0.27 4.18
CA PHE A 190 11.48 0.97 3.93
C PHE A 190 11.66 1.19 2.42
N ASP A 191 11.98 2.42 2.02
CA ASP A 191 12.18 2.76 0.61
C ASP A 191 13.58 2.42 0.18
N ASN A 192 13.73 1.76 -0.97
CA ASN A 192 15.05 1.41 -1.47
C ASN A 192 15.79 2.69 -1.93
N PRO A 193 16.96 3.02 -1.35
CA PRO A 193 17.75 4.19 -1.78
C PRO A 193 18.20 4.09 -3.24
N ASP A 194 18.32 2.88 -3.77
CA ASP A 194 18.72 2.63 -5.16
C ASP A 194 17.54 2.69 -6.14
N SER A 195 16.33 3.03 -5.67
CA SER A 195 15.15 3.20 -6.53
C SER A 195 15.33 4.39 -7.48
N PRO A 196 14.94 4.26 -8.77
CA PRO A 196 14.91 5.39 -9.69
C PRO A 196 13.95 6.53 -9.25
N TYR A 197 13.08 6.25 -8.27
CA TYR A 197 12.11 7.21 -7.73
C TYR A 197 12.41 7.65 -6.30
N ALA A 198 13.60 7.35 -5.76
CA ALA A 198 13.95 7.63 -4.36
C ALA A 198 13.80 9.13 -4.00
N ASP A 199 14.28 10.02 -4.87
CA ASP A 199 14.20 11.48 -4.66
C ASP A 199 12.76 12.01 -4.74
N ALA A 200 11.94 11.45 -5.64
CA ALA A 200 10.53 11.78 -5.74
C ALA A 200 9.75 11.33 -4.49
N VAL A 201 10.01 10.11 -3.99
CA VAL A 201 9.42 9.62 -2.73
C VAL A 201 9.86 10.46 -1.55
N ALA A 202 11.13 10.89 -1.50
CA ALA A 202 11.62 11.78 -0.46
C ALA A 202 10.93 13.16 -0.50
N SER A 203 10.73 13.71 -1.70
CA SER A 203 10.00 14.97 -1.93
C SER A 203 8.53 14.85 -1.51
N ALA A 204 7.85 13.77 -1.88
CA ALA A 204 6.48 13.50 -1.46
C ALA A 204 6.35 13.39 0.08
N LYS A 205 7.26 12.69 0.75
CA LYS A 205 7.30 12.65 2.22
C LYS A 205 7.58 14.00 2.85
N ALA A 206 8.39 14.84 2.20
CA ALA A 206 8.64 16.20 2.66
C ALA A 206 7.39 17.07 2.53
N ILE A 207 6.58 16.90 1.48
CA ILE A 207 5.25 17.53 1.35
C ILE A 207 4.35 17.15 2.53
N LEU A 208 4.29 15.87 2.90
CA LEU A 208 3.51 15.42 4.07
C LEU A 208 3.92 16.13 5.36
N ARG A 209 5.23 16.24 5.62
CA ARG A 209 5.73 16.96 6.81
C ARG A 209 5.42 18.45 6.74
N ALA A 210 5.52 19.06 5.56
CA ALA A 210 5.21 20.47 5.37
C ALA A 210 3.71 20.75 5.56
N LEU A 211 2.84 19.82 5.17
CA LEU A 211 1.40 19.86 5.45
C LEU A 211 1.08 19.80 6.95
N ASP A 212 1.91 19.15 7.76
CA ASP A 212 1.72 19.13 9.23
C ASP A 212 2.05 20.49 9.88
N HIS A 213 2.79 21.36 9.20
CA HIS A 213 3.30 22.63 9.73
C HIS A 213 2.83 23.87 8.94
N ASP A 214 1.88 23.71 8.03
CA ASP A 214 1.37 24.78 7.15
C ASP A 214 2.46 25.49 6.31
N ASP A 215 3.56 24.79 5.99
CA ASP A 215 4.70 25.37 5.28
C ASP A 215 4.47 25.35 3.76
N VAL A 216 3.64 26.29 3.29
CA VAL A 216 3.30 26.48 1.89
C VAL A 216 4.54 26.62 0.99
N PRO A 217 5.55 27.46 1.32
CA PRO A 217 6.80 27.52 0.53
C PRO A 217 7.46 26.15 0.34
N SER A 218 7.58 25.34 1.40
CA SER A 218 8.18 24.01 1.30
C SER A 218 7.33 23.05 0.47
N ILE A 219 6.00 23.05 0.63
CA ILE A 219 5.08 22.23 -0.19
C ILE A 219 5.32 22.49 -1.68
N ARG A 220 5.34 23.76 -2.07
CA ARG A 220 5.52 24.19 -3.47
C ARG A 220 6.90 23.84 -4.02
N ALA A 221 7.94 24.06 -3.23
CA ALA A 221 9.31 23.71 -3.61
C ALA A 221 9.47 22.20 -3.85
N MET A 222 8.90 21.38 -2.97
CA MET A 222 8.97 19.92 -3.10
C MET A 222 8.09 19.39 -4.24
N ALA A 223 6.91 19.97 -4.46
CA ALA A 223 6.07 19.62 -5.61
C ALA A 223 6.78 19.92 -6.94
N THR A 224 7.43 21.09 -7.05
CA THR A 224 8.21 21.46 -8.24
C THR A 224 9.41 20.54 -8.45
N ARG A 225 10.13 20.20 -7.38
CA ARG A 225 11.23 19.22 -7.42
C ARG A 225 10.74 17.88 -7.95
N MET A 226 9.64 17.37 -7.40
CA MET A 226 9.05 16.10 -7.82
C MET A 226 8.68 16.09 -9.32
N VAL A 227 8.11 17.19 -9.84
CA VAL A 227 7.86 17.33 -11.28
C VAL A 227 9.16 17.27 -12.09
N ASN A 228 10.20 17.99 -11.66
CA ASN A 228 11.47 18.03 -12.38
C ASN A 228 12.21 16.69 -12.38
N ASP A 229 12.12 15.94 -11.28
CA ASP A 229 12.77 14.63 -11.14
C ASP A 229 12.07 13.57 -12.01
N LEU A 230 10.74 13.62 -12.09
CA LEU A 230 9.95 12.61 -12.79
C LEU A 230 9.75 12.90 -14.29
N SER A 231 9.79 14.17 -14.71
CA SER A 231 9.56 14.56 -16.11
C SER A 231 10.52 13.91 -17.13
N PRO A 232 11.84 13.80 -16.86
CA PRO A 232 12.77 13.11 -17.75
C PRO A 232 12.43 11.62 -17.94
N SER A 233 11.93 10.98 -16.88
CA SER A 233 11.57 9.55 -16.89
C SER A 233 10.34 9.27 -17.76
N VAL A 234 9.39 10.20 -17.84
CA VAL A 234 8.26 10.10 -18.79
C VAL A 234 8.73 10.31 -20.23
N ALA A 235 9.66 11.23 -20.46
CA ALA A 235 10.23 11.45 -21.79
C ALA A 235 11.04 10.24 -22.30
N ALA A 236 11.70 9.50 -21.40
CA ALA A 236 12.42 8.28 -21.71
C ALA A 236 11.53 7.02 -21.81
N ALA A 237 10.42 6.98 -21.06
CA ALA A 237 9.40 5.93 -21.14
C ALA A 237 8.50 6.03 -22.38
N VAL A 238 8.73 7.03 -23.23
CA VAL A 238 8.39 6.95 -24.66
C VAL A 238 9.57 6.24 -25.33
N PRO A 239 9.62 4.88 -25.39
CA PRO A 239 10.41 4.30 -26.45
C PRO A 239 9.84 4.89 -27.73
N ALA A 240 10.71 5.17 -28.70
CA ALA A 240 10.31 5.16 -30.08
C ALA A 240 9.57 3.84 -30.30
N ARG A 241 8.24 3.86 -30.12
CA ARG A 241 7.36 2.95 -30.81
C ARG A 241 7.77 3.19 -32.25
N ALA A 242 8.55 2.26 -32.78
CA ALA A 242 8.50 1.94 -34.18
C ALA A 242 7.03 2.12 -34.53
N THR A 243 6.79 3.06 -35.43
CA THR A 243 5.55 3.25 -36.16
C THR A 243 5.09 1.86 -36.60
N ALA A 244 4.36 1.18 -35.73
CA ALA A 244 3.34 0.27 -36.13
C ALA A 244 2.42 1.19 -36.90
N GLU A 245 2.43 1.03 -38.22
CA GLU A 245 1.50 1.64 -39.15
C GLU A 245 0.08 1.31 -38.66
N VAL A 246 -0.41 2.08 -37.70
CA VAL A 246 -1.81 2.41 -37.56
C VAL A 246 -2.04 3.31 -38.76
N GLY A 247 -2.81 2.82 -39.74
CA GLY A 247 -3.18 3.58 -40.93
C GLY A 247 -3.95 4.84 -40.54
N GLY A 248 -3.20 5.90 -40.23
CA GLY A 248 -3.65 7.21 -39.78
C GLY A 248 -2.71 7.76 -38.72
N THR A 249 -1.87 8.75 -39.08
CA THR A 249 -0.99 9.40 -38.11
C THR A 249 -1.80 10.06 -36.98
N PRO A 250 -1.29 10.20 -35.74
CA PRO A 250 -1.98 10.91 -34.66
C PRO A 250 -2.44 12.32 -35.08
N GLN A 251 -1.69 12.95 -35.99
CA GLN A 251 -2.00 14.25 -36.56
C GLN A 251 -3.25 14.25 -37.44
N GLU A 252 -3.51 13.17 -38.19
CA GLU A 252 -4.73 13.00 -38.98
C GLU A 252 -5.95 12.83 -38.08
N LEU A 253 -5.83 12.09 -36.97
CA LEU A 253 -6.89 11.97 -35.95
C LEU A 253 -7.22 13.32 -35.31
N TYR A 254 -6.20 14.11 -34.96
CA TYR A 254 -6.42 15.47 -34.44
C TYR A 254 -7.08 16.38 -35.48
N THR A 255 -6.70 16.25 -36.75
CA THR A 255 -7.29 17.04 -37.85
C THR A 255 -8.75 16.63 -38.12
N GLU A 256 -9.06 15.33 -38.07
CA GLU A 256 -10.43 14.82 -38.19
C GLU A 256 -11.31 15.25 -37.01
N LEU A 257 -10.78 15.21 -35.78
CA LEU A 257 -11.51 15.67 -34.60
C LEU A 257 -11.78 17.18 -34.62
N GLN A 258 -10.81 17.99 -35.07
CA GLN A 258 -11.00 19.43 -35.24
C GLN A 258 -12.07 19.74 -36.29
N ALA A 259 -12.04 19.03 -37.43
CA ALA A 259 -13.07 19.19 -38.47
C ALA A 259 -14.46 18.75 -38.01
N ILE A 260 -14.56 17.77 -37.10
CA ILE A 260 -15.83 17.35 -36.48
C ILE A 260 -16.32 18.42 -35.50
N GLU A 261 -15.43 19.00 -34.69
CA GLU A 261 -15.76 20.08 -33.77
C GLU A 261 -16.33 21.30 -34.52
N ASP A 262 -15.69 21.71 -35.62
CA ASP A 262 -16.17 22.81 -36.46
C ASP A 262 -17.58 22.52 -37.00
N LEU A 263 -17.87 21.28 -37.43
CA LEU A 263 -19.20 20.87 -37.90
C LEU A 263 -20.25 20.83 -36.78
N LEU A 264 -19.87 20.48 -35.54
CA LEU A 264 -20.78 20.42 -34.40
C LEU A 264 -21.20 21.82 -33.89
N THR A 265 -20.35 22.82 -34.13
CA THR A 265 -20.64 24.24 -33.83
C THR A 265 -21.44 24.95 -34.93
N GLY A 266 -21.61 24.31 -36.09
CA GLY A 266 -22.35 24.82 -37.25
C GLY A 266 -23.88 24.73 -37.15
N ASN A 267 -24.53 24.86 -38.31
CA ASN A 267 -25.99 24.75 -38.44
C ASN A 267 -26.49 23.31 -38.22
N GLU A 268 -27.80 23.12 -38.04
CA GLU A 268 -28.39 21.81 -37.69
C GLU A 268 -28.06 20.69 -38.71
N THR A 269 -27.86 21.05 -39.98
CA THR A 269 -27.42 20.13 -41.04
C THR A 269 -25.96 19.72 -40.88
N GLU A 270 -25.08 20.67 -40.58
CA GLU A 270 -23.64 20.43 -40.31
C GLU A 270 -23.45 19.61 -39.03
N ARG A 271 -24.26 19.87 -38.00
CA ARG A 271 -24.21 19.13 -36.74
C ARG A 271 -24.54 17.64 -36.93
N ARG A 272 -25.54 17.33 -37.76
CA ARG A 272 -25.86 15.92 -38.11
C ARG A 272 -24.70 15.25 -38.85
N GLN A 273 -24.09 15.95 -39.80
CA GLN A 273 -22.91 15.45 -40.51
C GLN A 273 -21.70 15.25 -39.58
N GLY A 274 -21.50 16.14 -38.61
CA GLY A 274 -20.49 16.02 -37.56
C GLY A 274 -20.70 14.78 -36.69
N LEU A 275 -21.94 14.52 -36.26
CA LEU A 275 -22.29 13.32 -35.49
C LEU A 275 -22.09 12.02 -36.28
N ASP A 276 -22.47 12.00 -37.56
CA ASP A 276 -22.24 10.83 -38.43
C ASP A 276 -20.75 10.55 -38.62
N ARG A 277 -19.94 11.61 -38.81
CA ARG A 277 -18.46 11.49 -38.90
C ARG A 277 -17.84 11.02 -37.60
N LEU A 278 -18.31 11.52 -36.45
CA LEU A 278 -17.87 11.07 -35.14
C LEU A 278 -18.16 9.58 -34.93
N HIS A 279 -19.35 9.11 -35.31
CA HIS A 279 -19.71 7.70 -35.23
C HIS A 279 -18.83 6.82 -36.13
N GLN A 280 -18.50 7.29 -37.34
CA GLN A 280 -17.58 6.58 -38.24
C GLN A 280 -16.16 6.52 -37.67
N LEU A 281 -15.67 7.60 -37.07
CA LEU A 281 -14.36 7.66 -36.43
C LEU A 281 -14.27 6.70 -35.23
N VAL A 282 -15.29 6.71 -34.36
CA VAL A 282 -15.38 5.78 -33.22
C VAL A 282 -15.43 4.33 -33.70
N ARG A 283 -16.13 4.04 -34.80
CA ARG A 283 -16.18 2.69 -35.38
C ARG A 283 -14.83 2.23 -35.93
N LYS A 284 -14.08 3.12 -36.59
CA LYS A 284 -12.71 2.85 -37.04
C LYS A 284 -11.78 2.56 -35.88
N LEU A 285 -11.85 3.36 -34.81
CA LEU A 285 -11.03 3.19 -33.60
C LEU A 285 -11.36 1.92 -32.80
N ARG A 286 -12.56 1.35 -32.95
CA ARG A 286 -12.96 0.07 -32.32
C ARG A 286 -12.57 -1.17 -33.13
N GLN A 287 -12.25 -1.02 -34.40
CA GLN A 287 -11.86 -2.14 -35.28
C GLN A 287 -10.34 -2.40 -35.28
N HIS A 288 -9.59 -1.58 -34.54
CA HIS A 288 -8.17 -1.73 -34.25
C HIS A 288 -7.98 -1.95 -32.75
#